data_AF-A0A7W5GYM4-F1
#
_entry.id   AF-A0A7W5GYM4-F1
#
_cell.length_a   1.000
_cell.length_b   1.000
_cell.length_c   1.000
_cell.angle_alpha   90.00
_cell.angle_beta   90.00
_cell.angle_gamma   90.00
#
_symmetry.space_group_name_H-M   'P 1'
#
loop_
_entity.id
_entity.type
_entity.pdbx_description
1 polymer ?
#
loop_
_entity_poly.entity_id
_entity_poly.type
_entity_poly.pdbx_seq_one_letter_code
_entity_poly.pdbx_strand_id
1 'polypeptide(L)'
;MSQGGQIAADAVRDMLVGLADALQDAQGTLSEAARTGDAGHGYEIPYLDFAFEVEFHEEAEANQPTRLRLLPKARRDHQETGRETRISSSISGRLATVPSHGGRPETLLDLDVSAVEGRAKRERLDIQVSSMAGEQQGGVPVSLQVDVEMTEQLLGYRPSAQQRLSLLSSQRLTTREDGSAHLVIDLASLRGKQVVVQVESRGAIGRVLLPGDLS
;
A
#
# COMPACT_ATOMS: atom_id res chain seq x y z
N MET A 1 37.51 -8.43 20.00
CA MET A 1 36.05 -8.18 20.08
C MET A 1 35.44 -9.45 20.64
N SER A 2 34.84 -9.42 21.84
CA SER A 2 34.36 -10.63 22.52
C SER A 2 33.12 -11.19 21.83
N GLN A 3 33.04 -12.52 21.69
CA GLN A 3 31.91 -13.25 21.11
C GLN A 3 30.56 -12.86 21.74
N GLY A 4 30.55 -12.58 23.05
CA GLY A 4 29.36 -12.13 23.78
C GLY A 4 28.82 -10.77 23.33
N GLY A 5 29.68 -9.86 22.84
CA GLY A 5 29.26 -8.56 22.33
C GLY A 5 28.53 -8.63 20.99
N GLN A 6 28.90 -9.58 20.12
CA GLN A 6 28.21 -9.82 18.84
C GLN A 6 26.84 -10.46 19.07
N ILE A 7 26.75 -11.46 19.95
CA ILE A 7 25.49 -12.15 20.27
C ILE A 7 24.46 -11.17 20.88
N ALA A 8 24.90 -10.26 21.74
CA ALA A 8 24.03 -9.23 22.31
C ALA A 8 23.53 -8.23 21.26
N ALA A 9 24.36 -7.85 20.29
CA ALA A 9 23.96 -6.93 19.22
C ALA A 9 22.93 -7.56 18.26
N ASP A 10 23.10 -8.84 17.93
CA ASP A 10 22.17 -9.58 17.06
C ASP A 10 20.82 -9.77 17.74
N ALA A 11 20.78 -10.15 19.02
CA ALA A 11 19.53 -10.31 19.75
C ALA A 11 18.75 -8.99 19.93
N VAL A 12 19.45 -7.87 20.11
CA VAL A 12 18.84 -6.53 20.15
C VAL A 12 18.28 -6.15 18.77
N ARG A 13 18.99 -6.47 17.68
CA ARG A 13 18.51 -6.24 16.32
C ARG A 13 17.23 -7.03 16.04
N ASP A 14 17.21 -8.32 16.37
CA ASP A 14 16.05 -9.18 16.13
C ASP A 14 14.83 -8.71 16.93
N MET A 15 15.04 -8.25 18.17
CA MET A 15 13.99 -7.65 18.99
C MET A 15 13.43 -6.35 18.38
N LEU A 16 14.29 -5.48 17.83
CA LEU A 16 13.85 -4.24 17.17
C LEU A 16 13.08 -4.52 15.89
N VAL A 17 13.48 -5.53 15.11
CA VAL A 17 12.75 -5.97 13.91
C VAL A 17 11.37 -6.51 14.31
N GLY A 18 11.30 -7.40 15.31
CA GLY A 18 10.03 -7.94 15.78
C GLY A 18 9.08 -6.87 16.35
N LEU A 19 9.61 -5.82 16.98
CA LEU A 19 8.80 -4.69 17.45
C LEU A 19 8.25 -3.86 16.29
N ALA A 20 9.04 -3.64 15.23
CA ALA A 20 8.62 -2.92 14.04
C ALA A 20 7.49 -3.67 13.32
N ASP A 21 7.63 -4.98 13.15
CA ASP A 21 6.61 -5.84 12.55
C ASP A 21 5.32 -5.84 13.38
N ALA A 22 5.42 -6.05 14.70
CA ALA A 22 4.26 -6.03 15.58
C ALA A 22 3.54 -4.67 15.61
N LEU A 23 4.28 -3.56 15.50
CA LEU A 23 3.68 -2.24 15.41
C LEU A 23 2.95 -2.04 14.07
N GLN A 24 3.55 -2.49 12.97
CA GLN A 24 2.95 -2.40 11.64
C GLN A 24 1.64 -3.21 11.58
N ASP A 25 1.63 -4.40 12.18
CA ASP A 25 0.42 -5.24 12.29
C ASP A 25 -0.66 -4.57 13.16
N ALA A 26 -0.27 -3.97 14.30
CA ALA A 26 -1.19 -3.25 15.17
C ALA A 26 -1.80 -2.01 14.47
N GLN A 27 -0.99 -1.27 13.70
CA GLN A 27 -1.45 -0.13 12.90
C GLN A 27 -2.38 -0.57 11.77
N GLY A 28 -2.06 -1.67 11.07
CA GLY A 28 -2.93 -2.25 10.05
C GLY A 28 -4.30 -2.62 10.61
N THR A 29 -4.32 -3.34 11.74
CA THR A 29 -5.55 -3.72 12.45
C THR A 29 -6.38 -2.51 12.89
N LEU A 30 -5.73 -1.47 13.41
CA LEU A 30 -6.40 -0.25 13.86
C LEU A 30 -6.99 0.54 12.68
N SER A 31 -6.26 0.63 11.56
CA SER A 31 -6.73 1.27 10.33
C SER A 31 -7.94 0.55 9.74
N GLU A 32 -7.90 -0.78 9.71
CA GLU A 32 -9.01 -1.62 9.24
C GLU A 32 -10.25 -1.48 10.12
N ALA A 33 -10.09 -1.51 11.44
CA ALA A 33 -11.17 -1.29 12.39
C ALA A 33 -11.78 0.12 12.26
N ALA A 34 -10.96 1.15 12.11
CA ALA A 34 -11.43 2.53 12.01
C ALA A 34 -12.19 2.82 10.70
N ARG A 35 -11.92 2.08 9.62
CA ARG A 35 -12.68 2.16 8.35
C ARG A 35 -14.10 1.60 8.45
N THR A 36 -14.43 0.84 9.50
CA THR A 36 -15.75 0.19 9.69
C THR A 36 -16.70 0.94 10.62
N GLY A 37 -16.31 2.09 11.19
CA GLY A 37 -17.17 2.92 12.04
C GLY A 37 -18.03 3.93 11.27
N ASP A 38 -19.24 4.20 11.77
CA ASP A 38 -20.31 5.05 11.19
C ASP A 38 -19.93 6.49 10.81
N ALA A 39 -18.72 6.96 11.14
CA ALA A 39 -18.27 8.33 10.89
C ALA A 39 -17.15 8.46 9.84
N GLY A 40 -16.68 7.37 9.23
CA GLY A 40 -15.75 7.42 8.08
C GLY A 40 -14.38 8.11 8.32
N HIS A 41 -14.02 8.43 9.57
CA HIS A 41 -12.74 9.03 9.91
C HIS A 41 -11.84 8.00 10.58
N GLY A 42 -10.83 7.53 9.83
CA GLY A 42 -9.79 6.63 10.34
C GLY A 42 -8.95 7.31 11.41
N TYR A 43 -8.80 6.67 12.57
CA TYR A 43 -7.84 7.11 13.59
C TYR A 43 -6.48 6.44 13.31
N GLU A 44 -5.47 7.24 12.97
CA GLU A 44 -4.07 6.79 12.94
C GLU A 44 -3.38 7.22 14.25
N ILE A 45 -2.51 6.36 14.80
CA ILE A 45 -1.65 6.73 15.95
C ILE A 45 -0.46 7.51 15.39
N PRO A 46 -0.38 8.84 15.55
CA PRO A 46 0.62 9.66 14.83
C PRO A 46 2.07 9.36 15.24
N TYR A 47 2.28 8.87 16.47
CA TYR A 47 3.58 8.45 16.97
C TYR A 47 3.40 7.46 18.14
N LEU A 48 4.28 6.46 18.20
CA LEU A 48 4.49 5.64 19.37
C LEU A 48 5.88 5.91 19.91
N ASP A 49 5.94 6.51 21.09
CA ASP A 49 7.18 6.62 21.86
C ASP A 49 7.36 5.31 22.65
N PHE A 50 8.54 4.70 22.55
CA PHE A 50 8.88 3.50 23.31
C PHE A 50 10.18 3.69 24.07
N ALA A 51 10.25 3.05 25.24
CA ALA A 51 11.44 2.95 26.06
C ALA A 51 11.48 1.56 26.70
N PHE A 52 12.57 0.82 26.49
CA PHE A 52 12.78 -0.48 27.13
C PHE A 52 14.12 -0.51 27.84
N GLU A 53 14.12 -1.08 29.04
CA GLU A 53 15.31 -1.42 29.79
C GLU A 53 15.58 -2.92 29.67
N VAL A 54 16.78 -3.27 29.20
CA VAL A 54 17.19 -4.66 29.00
C VAL A 54 18.34 -5.01 29.95
N GLU A 55 18.21 -6.13 30.65
CA GLU A 55 19.26 -6.73 31.47
C GLU A 55 19.79 -8.02 30.84
N PHE A 56 21.11 -8.14 30.77
CA PHE A 56 21.80 -9.34 30.30
C PHE A 56 22.18 -10.22 31.49
N HIS A 57 21.74 -11.48 31.47
CA HIS A 57 22.20 -12.51 32.41
C HIS A 57 23.11 -13.51 31.68
N GLU A 58 24.32 -13.68 32.21
CA GLU A 58 25.26 -14.72 31.79
C GLU A 58 25.12 -15.92 32.75
N GLU A 59 24.46 -16.99 32.30
CA GLU A 59 24.47 -18.28 33.02
C GLU A 59 25.65 -19.10 32.52
N ALA A 60 26.69 -19.20 33.36
CA ALA A 60 27.80 -20.11 33.15
C ALA A 60 27.55 -21.44 33.90
N GLU A 61 26.96 -22.43 33.23
CA GLU A 61 26.95 -23.80 33.72
C GLU A 61 28.26 -24.52 33.35
N ALA A 62 28.85 -25.24 34.31
CA ALA A 62 30.02 -26.07 34.03
C ALA A 62 29.68 -27.11 32.96
N ASN A 63 30.47 -27.13 31.89
CA ASN A 63 30.38 -28.07 30.76
C ASN A 63 29.30 -27.81 29.68
N GLN A 64 28.72 -26.61 29.60
CA GLN A 64 27.86 -26.20 28.48
C GLN A 64 28.32 -24.85 27.87
N PRO A 65 28.06 -24.60 26.56
CA PRO A 65 28.34 -23.30 25.96
C PRO A 65 27.51 -22.20 26.63
N THR A 66 28.15 -21.07 26.96
CA THR A 66 27.53 -19.90 27.61
C THR A 66 26.28 -19.46 26.85
N ARG A 67 25.13 -19.42 27.53
CA ARG A 67 23.87 -18.93 26.96
C ARG A 67 23.50 -17.61 27.64
N LEU A 68 23.36 -16.54 26.85
CA LEU A 68 22.81 -15.27 27.29
C LEU A 68 21.29 -15.32 27.11
N ARG A 69 20.53 -15.12 28.20
CA ARG A 69 19.06 -14.99 28.17
C ARG A 69 18.66 -13.54 28.43
N LEU A 70 17.81 -13.01 27.56
CA LEU A 70 17.16 -11.71 27.75
C LEU A 70 15.92 -11.89 28.63
N LEU A 71 15.84 -11.14 29.73
CA LEU A 71 14.67 -11.11 30.61
C LEU A 71 14.15 -9.67 30.73
N PRO A 72 12.85 -9.42 30.54
CA PRO A 72 12.25 -8.12 30.82
C PRO A 72 12.33 -7.80 32.32
N LYS A 73 12.82 -6.61 32.68
CA LYS A 73 12.95 -6.14 34.07
C LYS A 73 11.65 -6.15 34.90
N ALA A 74 10.48 -6.21 34.26
CA ALA A 74 9.19 -6.21 34.93
C ALA A 74 8.92 -7.47 35.81
N ARG A 75 9.82 -8.47 35.80
CA ARG A 75 9.70 -9.69 36.61
C ARG A 75 10.99 -10.01 37.35
N ARG A 76 11.32 -9.29 38.42
CA ARG A 76 12.11 -9.87 39.52
C ARG A 76 12.00 -9.04 40.79
N ASP A 77 11.18 -9.56 41.69
CA ASP A 77 11.30 -9.33 43.12
C ASP A 77 11.78 -10.68 43.68
N HIS A 78 13.10 -10.87 43.85
CA HIS A 78 13.74 -11.80 44.82
C HIS A 78 15.26 -11.94 44.58
N GLN A 79 15.97 -12.05 45.71
CA GLN A 79 17.41 -12.08 45.89
C GLN A 79 18.11 -13.27 45.22
N GLU A 80 19.27 -13.07 44.61
CA GLU A 80 20.29 -14.13 44.50
C GLU A 80 21.72 -13.57 44.38
N THR A 81 22.61 -14.17 45.18
CA THR A 81 24.04 -13.88 45.34
C THR A 81 24.87 -14.67 44.32
N GLY A 82 25.27 -14.02 43.23
CA GLY A 82 26.25 -14.53 42.26
C GLY A 82 26.97 -13.35 41.60
N ARG A 83 28.22 -13.52 41.16
CA ARG A 83 29.02 -12.44 40.56
C ARG A 83 28.41 -12.06 39.20
N GLU A 84 27.51 -11.08 39.25
CA GLU A 84 26.65 -10.67 38.15
C GLU A 84 27.28 -9.50 37.38
N THR A 85 27.63 -9.74 36.11
CA THR A 85 28.03 -8.64 35.21
C THR A 85 26.75 -7.99 34.67
N ARG A 86 26.22 -6.99 35.39
CA ARG A 86 25.02 -6.25 34.97
C ARG A 86 25.38 -5.28 33.85
N ILE A 87 24.93 -5.58 32.64
CA ILE A 87 24.91 -4.61 31.54
C ILE A 87 23.45 -4.16 31.42
N SER A 88 23.16 -2.92 31.83
CA SER A 88 21.84 -2.30 31.65
C SER A 88 21.88 -1.42 30.41
N SER A 89 21.06 -1.74 29.41
CA SER A 89 20.92 -0.92 28.21
C SER A 89 19.51 -0.34 28.14
N SER A 90 19.40 0.98 28.00
CA SER A 90 18.14 1.66 27.72
C SER A 90 18.04 1.94 26.21
N ILE A 91 16.99 1.44 25.56
CA ILE A 91 16.72 1.74 24.15
C ILE A 91 15.43 2.54 24.10
N SER A 92 15.51 3.77 23.61
CA SER A 92 14.37 4.67 23.41
C SER A 92 14.30 5.11 21.96
N GLY A 93 13.09 5.15 21.41
CA GLY A 93 12.87 5.58 20.03
C GLY A 93 11.43 6.05 19.81
N ARG A 94 11.20 6.63 18.64
CA ARG A 94 9.88 7.07 18.17
C ARG A 94 9.58 6.40 16.85
N LEU A 95 8.45 5.73 16.77
CA LEU A 95 7.90 5.19 15.53
C LEU A 95 6.78 6.13 15.08
N ALA A 96 6.91 6.71 13.89
CA ALA A 96 5.90 7.59 13.31
C ALA A 96 5.09 6.82 12.26
N THR A 97 3.76 6.95 12.27
CA THR A 97 2.96 6.52 11.13
C THR A 97 3.28 7.42 9.94
N VAL A 98 3.60 6.83 8.80
CA VAL A 98 3.53 7.54 7.53
C VAL A 98 2.13 7.24 6.98
N PRO A 99 1.20 8.21 6.95
CA PRO A 99 -0.13 7.98 6.42
C PRO A 99 -0.06 7.43 5.00
N SER A 100 -1.07 6.67 4.56
CA SER A 100 -1.16 6.27 3.16
C SER A 100 -1.02 7.50 2.25
N HIS A 101 -0.24 7.37 1.17
CA HIS A 101 0.12 8.47 0.25
C HIS A 101 0.96 9.62 0.86
N GLY A 102 1.62 9.41 2.00
CA GLY A 102 2.53 10.38 2.61
C GLY A 102 1.81 11.60 3.19
N GLY A 103 0.60 11.40 3.72
CA GLY A 103 -0.24 12.46 4.28
C GLY A 103 -0.99 13.31 3.24
N ARG A 104 -0.94 12.93 1.97
CA ARG A 104 -1.75 13.57 0.92
C ARG A 104 -3.15 12.93 0.88
N PRO A 105 -4.21 13.72 0.63
CA PRO A 105 -5.55 13.15 0.46
C PRO A 105 -5.54 12.11 -0.66
N GLU A 106 -6.29 11.02 -0.47
CA GLU A 106 -6.44 9.96 -1.46
C GLU A 106 -6.96 10.52 -2.79
N THR A 107 -6.51 9.92 -3.90
CA THR A 107 -6.91 10.31 -5.25
C THR A 107 -8.20 9.60 -5.62
N LEU A 108 -9.15 10.35 -6.18
CA LEU A 108 -10.41 9.85 -6.71
C LEU A 108 -10.40 9.92 -8.24
N LEU A 109 -10.98 8.91 -8.87
CA LEU A 109 -11.16 8.81 -10.31
C LEU A 109 -12.66 8.75 -10.63
N ASP A 110 -13.13 9.67 -11.45
CA ASP A 110 -14.44 9.59 -12.08
C ASP A 110 -14.26 9.27 -13.57
N LEU A 111 -15.03 8.30 -14.07
CA LEU A 111 -14.89 7.76 -15.42
C LEU A 111 -16.26 7.75 -16.08
N ASP A 112 -16.38 8.49 -17.19
CA ASP A 112 -17.59 8.52 -17.99
C ASP A 112 -17.29 8.08 -19.43
N VAL A 113 -18.19 7.30 -20.02
CA VAL A 113 -18.08 6.85 -21.40
C VAL A 113 -19.28 7.33 -22.17
N SER A 114 -19.03 8.11 -23.22
CA SER A 114 -20.06 8.71 -24.05
C SER A 114 -19.76 8.54 -25.53
N ALA A 115 -20.80 8.33 -26.33
CA ALA A 115 -20.67 8.22 -27.77
C ALA A 115 -20.20 9.55 -28.37
N VAL A 116 -19.30 9.50 -29.35
CA VAL A 116 -18.87 10.70 -30.08
C VAL A 116 -19.91 11.04 -31.15
N GLU A 117 -20.59 12.17 -31.00
CA GLU A 117 -21.59 12.64 -31.95
C GLU A 117 -21.06 12.65 -33.40
N GLY A 118 -21.84 12.10 -34.32
CA GLY A 118 -21.50 12.03 -35.74
C GLY A 118 -20.37 11.06 -36.10
N ARG A 119 -19.84 10.27 -35.15
CA ARG A 119 -18.82 9.25 -35.40
C ARG A 119 -19.23 7.89 -34.85
N ALA A 120 -19.89 7.10 -35.70
CA ALA A 120 -20.21 5.71 -35.38
C ALA A 120 -18.96 4.93 -34.95
N LYS A 121 -19.12 4.04 -33.96
CA LYS A 121 -18.06 3.17 -33.43
C LYS A 121 -16.91 3.90 -32.73
N ARG A 122 -17.11 5.16 -32.33
CA ARG A 122 -16.17 5.89 -31.49
C ARG A 122 -16.81 6.32 -30.20
N GLU A 123 -16.16 5.95 -29.12
CA GLU A 123 -16.53 6.36 -27.76
C GLU A 123 -15.48 7.34 -27.24
N ARG A 124 -15.91 8.23 -26.37
CA ARG A 124 -15.07 9.13 -25.61
C ARG A 124 -15.08 8.65 -24.16
N LEU A 125 -13.91 8.34 -23.64
CA LEU A 125 -13.69 8.11 -22.22
C LEU A 125 -13.22 9.44 -21.60
N ASP A 126 -14.07 10.04 -20.80
CA ASP A 126 -13.75 11.20 -19.97
C ASP A 126 -13.28 10.74 -18.58
N ILE A 127 -12.18 11.34 -18.12
CA ILE A 127 -11.48 10.97 -16.88
C ILE A 127 -11.33 12.23 -16.06
N GLN A 128 -11.86 12.24 -14.85
CA GLN A 128 -11.67 13.31 -13.88
C GLN A 128 -10.82 12.82 -12.71
N VAL A 129 -9.73 13.52 -12.42
CA VAL A 129 -8.85 13.21 -11.29
C VAL A 129 -9.00 14.28 -10.22
N SER A 130 -9.44 13.88 -9.04
CA SER A 130 -9.60 14.77 -7.89
C SER A 130 -8.99 14.15 -6.63
N SER A 131 -8.90 14.92 -5.56
CA SER A 131 -8.54 14.42 -4.25
C SER A 131 -9.79 14.26 -3.38
N MET A 132 -9.73 13.46 -2.31
CA MET A 132 -10.83 13.37 -1.33
C MET A 132 -11.19 14.72 -0.69
N ALA A 133 -10.31 15.72 -0.75
CA ALA A 133 -10.60 17.08 -0.32
C ALA A 133 -11.40 17.89 -1.36
N GLY A 134 -11.76 17.30 -2.50
CA GLY A 134 -12.49 17.95 -3.60
C GLY A 134 -11.62 18.76 -4.56
N GLU A 135 -10.29 18.72 -4.41
CA GLU A 135 -9.37 19.47 -5.26
C GLU A 135 -9.11 18.74 -6.59
N GLN A 136 -9.31 19.43 -7.72
CA GLN A 136 -8.98 18.90 -9.04
C GLN A 136 -7.47 18.84 -9.26
N GLN A 137 -6.98 17.73 -9.82
CA GLN A 137 -5.55 17.42 -9.90
C GLN A 137 -5.03 17.53 -11.33
N GLY A 138 -4.56 18.72 -11.71
CA GLY A 138 -3.97 18.97 -13.02
C GLY A 138 -2.50 18.56 -13.16
N GLY A 139 -2.06 18.26 -14.39
CA GLY A 139 -0.68 17.87 -14.70
C GLY A 139 -0.29 16.47 -14.22
N VAL A 140 -1.27 15.65 -13.83
CA VAL A 140 -1.06 14.33 -13.27
C VAL A 140 -1.08 13.27 -14.38
N PRO A 141 -0.16 12.28 -14.38
CA PRO A 141 -0.20 11.19 -15.34
C PRO A 141 -1.38 10.25 -15.08
N VAL A 142 -2.03 9.84 -16.16
CA VAL A 142 -3.09 8.82 -16.18
C VAL A 142 -2.65 7.70 -17.10
N SER A 143 -2.68 6.47 -16.62
CA SER A 143 -2.35 5.27 -17.39
C SER A 143 -3.61 4.52 -17.75
N LEU A 144 -3.69 4.01 -18.97
CA LEU A 144 -4.82 3.23 -19.47
C LEU A 144 -4.32 1.89 -20.02
N GLN A 145 -5.04 0.82 -19.69
CA GLN A 145 -4.76 -0.50 -20.21
C GLN A 145 -6.03 -1.32 -20.37
N VAL A 146 -6.03 -2.24 -21.33
CA VAL A 146 -7.08 -3.25 -21.44
C VAL A 146 -6.87 -4.29 -20.35
N ASP A 147 -7.86 -4.44 -19.47
CA ASP A 147 -7.86 -5.42 -18.39
C ASP A 147 -8.31 -6.78 -18.94
N VAL A 148 -7.34 -7.58 -19.39
CA VAL A 148 -7.59 -8.88 -20.03
C VAL A 148 -8.21 -9.87 -19.06
N GLU A 149 -7.76 -9.86 -17.81
CA GLU A 149 -8.22 -10.78 -16.77
C GLU A 149 -9.67 -10.48 -16.41
N MET A 150 -10.00 -9.21 -16.15
CA MET A 150 -11.37 -8.81 -15.87
C MET A 150 -12.29 -9.00 -17.08
N THR A 151 -11.79 -8.74 -18.31
CA THR A 151 -12.57 -9.00 -19.52
C THR A 151 -12.91 -10.48 -19.66
N GLU A 152 -11.96 -11.38 -19.41
CA GLU A 152 -12.20 -12.82 -19.45
C GLU A 152 -13.17 -13.27 -18.36
N GLN A 153 -13.02 -12.76 -17.14
CA GLN A 153 -13.91 -13.08 -16.01
C GLN A 153 -15.35 -12.64 -16.26
N LEU A 154 -15.56 -11.45 -16.80
CA LEU A 154 -16.90 -10.89 -17.01
C LEU A 154 -17.55 -11.34 -18.33
N LEU A 155 -16.78 -11.49 -19.40
CA LEU A 155 -17.30 -11.70 -20.76
C LEU A 155 -16.93 -13.06 -21.37
N GLY A 156 -16.14 -13.88 -20.67
CA GLY A 156 -15.80 -15.25 -21.08
C GLY A 156 -14.84 -15.34 -22.27
N TYR A 157 -14.13 -14.26 -22.62
CA TYR A 157 -13.13 -14.29 -23.69
C TYR A 157 -11.94 -13.38 -23.40
N ARG A 158 -10.77 -13.73 -23.96
CA ARG A 158 -9.57 -12.88 -23.93
C ARG A 158 -9.42 -12.05 -25.20
N PRO A 159 -9.33 -10.71 -25.12
CA PRO A 159 -8.95 -9.87 -26.27
C PRO A 159 -7.56 -10.22 -26.80
N SER A 160 -7.40 -10.26 -28.12
CA SER A 160 -6.08 -10.51 -28.74
C SER A 160 -5.12 -9.33 -28.57
N ALA A 161 -3.82 -9.56 -28.75
CA ALA A 161 -2.82 -8.48 -28.69
C ALA A 161 -3.11 -7.36 -29.70
N GLN A 162 -3.48 -7.71 -30.94
CA GLN A 162 -3.85 -6.74 -31.97
C GLN A 162 -5.08 -5.90 -31.56
N GLN A 163 -6.10 -6.52 -30.94
CA GLN A 163 -7.27 -5.78 -30.47
C GLN A 163 -6.89 -4.77 -29.39
N ARG A 164 -6.05 -5.18 -28.42
CA ARG A 164 -5.59 -4.29 -27.33
C ARG A 164 -4.78 -3.10 -27.84
N LEU A 165 -3.87 -3.34 -28.79
CA LEU A 165 -3.00 -2.31 -29.36
C LEU A 165 -3.76 -1.32 -30.25
N SER A 166 -4.82 -1.76 -30.93
CA SER A 166 -5.60 -0.91 -31.83
C SER A 166 -6.72 -0.13 -31.13
N LEU A 167 -7.15 -0.58 -29.95
CA LEU A 167 -8.24 0.05 -29.20
C LEU A 167 -7.84 1.40 -28.59
N LEU A 168 -6.68 1.46 -27.93
CA LEU A 168 -6.22 2.65 -27.21
C LEU A 168 -5.23 3.42 -28.07
N SER A 169 -5.65 4.59 -28.57
CA SER A 169 -4.77 5.48 -29.34
C SER A 169 -3.61 6.03 -28.51
N SER A 170 -3.78 6.12 -27.18
CA SER A 170 -2.73 6.33 -26.20
C SER A 170 -3.02 5.55 -24.93
N GLN A 171 -1.96 5.04 -24.30
CA GLN A 171 -2.01 4.39 -22.97
C GLN A 171 -1.59 5.32 -21.84
N ARG A 172 -1.15 6.53 -22.17
CA ARG A 172 -0.74 7.53 -21.18
C ARG A 172 -1.30 8.89 -21.56
N LEU A 173 -1.93 9.53 -20.60
CA LEU A 173 -2.44 10.88 -20.70
C LEU A 173 -1.88 11.71 -19.55
N THR A 174 -2.02 13.02 -19.67
CA THR A 174 -1.76 13.96 -18.59
C THR A 174 -3.01 14.80 -18.42
N THR A 175 -3.48 14.93 -17.18
CA THR A 175 -4.64 15.77 -16.90
C THR A 175 -4.33 17.23 -17.20
N ARG A 176 -5.33 17.96 -17.69
CA ARG A 176 -5.28 19.42 -17.84
C ARG A 176 -5.37 20.12 -16.49
N GLU A 177 -5.25 21.44 -16.47
CA GLU A 177 -5.32 22.24 -15.24
C GLU A 177 -6.61 22.02 -14.43
N ASP A 178 -7.71 21.68 -15.08
CA ASP A 178 -9.01 21.36 -14.47
C ASP A 178 -9.12 19.93 -13.93
N GLY A 179 -8.04 19.14 -13.97
CA GLY A 179 -8.02 17.73 -13.54
C GLY A 179 -8.61 16.75 -14.58
N SER A 180 -9.02 17.21 -15.76
CA SER A 180 -9.61 16.37 -16.78
C SER A 180 -8.59 15.76 -17.74
N ALA A 181 -8.82 14.52 -18.16
CA ALA A 181 -8.21 13.90 -19.33
C ALA A 181 -9.31 13.22 -20.15
N HIS A 182 -9.08 13.04 -21.45
CA HIS A 182 -10.04 12.35 -22.30
C HIS A 182 -9.32 11.54 -23.38
N LEU A 183 -9.91 10.41 -23.75
CA LEU A 183 -9.43 9.56 -24.83
C LEU A 183 -10.59 9.22 -25.76
N VAL A 184 -10.38 9.41 -27.06
CA VAL A 184 -11.27 8.85 -28.07
C VAL A 184 -10.79 7.45 -28.42
N ILE A 185 -11.70 6.49 -28.31
CA ILE A 185 -11.45 5.05 -28.46
C ILE A 185 -12.18 4.58 -29.71
N ASP A 186 -11.47 3.84 -30.56
CA ASP A 186 -12.02 3.26 -31.79
C ASP A 186 -12.45 1.80 -31.55
N LEU A 187 -13.78 1.59 -31.50
CA LEU A 187 -14.38 0.29 -31.22
C LEU A 187 -14.36 -0.65 -32.42
N ALA A 188 -13.97 -0.20 -33.63
CA ALA A 188 -13.97 -1.04 -34.83
C ALA A 188 -13.08 -2.29 -34.66
N SER A 189 -12.04 -2.18 -33.82
CA SER A 189 -11.15 -3.28 -33.45
C SER A 189 -11.84 -4.42 -32.67
N LEU A 190 -12.93 -4.10 -31.97
CA LEU A 190 -13.61 -5.05 -31.08
C LEU A 190 -14.62 -5.94 -31.80
N ARG A 191 -15.03 -5.60 -33.03
CA ARG A 191 -15.98 -6.38 -33.86
C ARG A 191 -17.24 -6.79 -33.07
N GLY A 192 -17.84 -5.82 -32.38
CA GLY A 192 -19.06 -6.00 -31.59
C GLY A 192 -18.86 -6.61 -30.19
N LYS A 193 -17.62 -6.90 -29.78
CA LYS A 193 -17.35 -7.38 -28.42
C LYS A 193 -17.13 -6.21 -27.44
N GLN A 194 -17.56 -6.38 -26.20
CA GLN A 194 -17.27 -5.44 -25.11
C GLN A 194 -15.89 -5.73 -24.51
N VAL A 195 -15.25 -4.74 -23.88
CA VAL A 195 -13.95 -4.93 -23.24
C VAL A 195 -13.81 -4.04 -22.01
N VAL A 196 -13.09 -4.52 -21.00
CA VAL A 196 -12.81 -3.73 -19.80
C VAL A 196 -11.52 -2.94 -19.99
N VAL A 197 -11.59 -1.64 -19.74
CA VAL A 197 -10.43 -0.77 -19.67
C VAL A 197 -10.21 -0.34 -18.23
N GLN A 198 -8.99 -0.55 -17.75
CA GLN A 198 -8.52 -0.05 -16.46
C GLN A 198 -7.84 1.30 -16.66
N VAL A 199 -8.15 2.24 -15.79
CA VAL A 199 -7.54 3.56 -15.69
C VAL A 199 -6.87 3.68 -14.34
N GLU A 200 -5.64 4.15 -14.31
CA GLU A 200 -4.86 4.33 -13.07
C GLU A 200 -4.26 5.74 -13.00
N SER A 201 -4.34 6.36 -11.82
CA SER A 201 -3.62 7.58 -11.51
C SER A 201 -3.28 7.66 -10.03
N ARG A 202 -2.00 7.93 -9.70
CA ARG A 202 -1.50 8.10 -8.33
C ARG A 202 -1.90 6.99 -7.34
N GLY A 203 -2.05 5.76 -7.82
CA GLY A 203 -2.47 4.61 -7.02
C GLY A 203 -3.98 4.38 -6.94
N ALA A 204 -4.80 5.32 -7.42
CA ALA A 204 -6.22 5.09 -7.63
C ALA A 204 -6.42 4.27 -8.91
N ILE A 205 -7.32 3.29 -8.88
CA ILE A 205 -7.63 2.41 -10.00
C ILE A 205 -9.14 2.44 -10.24
N GLY A 206 -9.54 2.82 -11.45
CA GLY A 206 -10.91 2.73 -11.95
C GLY A 206 -10.99 1.74 -13.11
N ARG A 207 -12.18 1.17 -13.33
CA ARG A 207 -12.45 0.28 -14.47
C ARG A 207 -13.74 0.70 -15.14
N VAL A 208 -13.77 0.63 -16.47
CA VAL A 208 -14.96 0.88 -17.25
C VAL A 208 -15.16 -0.20 -18.30
N LEU A 209 -16.41 -0.61 -18.50
CA LEU A 209 -16.79 -1.52 -19.57
C LEU A 209 -17.08 -0.70 -20.82
N LEU A 210 -16.25 -0.84 -21.84
CA LEU A 210 -16.52 -0.23 -23.14
C LEU A 210 -17.57 -1.07 -23.89
N PRO A 211 -18.57 -0.41 -24.49
CA PRO A 211 -19.55 -1.12 -25.30
C PRO A 211 -18.87 -1.75 -26.51
N GLY A 212 -19.47 -2.83 -27.01
CA GLY A 212 -19.17 -3.30 -28.35
C GLY A 212 -19.80 -2.34 -29.37
N ASP A 213 -19.23 -2.31 -30.58
CA ASP A 213 -19.91 -1.83 -31.78
C ASP A 213 -21.24 -2.61 -31.95
N LEU A 214 -22.32 -2.07 -31.38
CA LEU A 214 -23.68 -2.54 -31.65
C LEU A 214 -24.06 -1.96 -33.01
N SER A 215 -24.03 -2.81 -34.02
CA SER A 215 -24.52 -2.53 -35.37
C SER A 215 -26.04 -2.50 -35.45
#